data_AF-A0AAV5VPJ4-F1
#
_entry.id   AF-A0AAV5VPJ4-F1
#
_cell.length_a   1.000
_cell.length_b   1.000
_cell.length_c   1.000
_cell.angle_alpha   90.00
_cell.angle_beta   90.00
_cell.angle_gamma   90.00
#
_symmetry.space_group_name_H-M   'P 1'
#
loop_
_entity.id
_entity.type
_entity.pdbx_description
1 polymer ?
#
loop_
_entity_poly.entity_id
_entity_poly.type
_entity_poly.pdbx_seq_one_letter_code
_entity_poly.pdbx_strand_id
1 'polypeptide(L)' 'KITREQAFFYYTVMLHCSNDEYEMQSDHVHTPNRVRDNAGYSLMPEFTRAFGCKAGDAMYAEEESSCYLFGPQS' A
#
# COMPACT_ATOMS: atom_id res chain seq x y z
N LYS A 1 -7.44 15.86 11.68
CA LYS A 1 -6.72 16.70 10.69
C LYS A 1 -5.75 15.81 9.95
N ILE A 2 -5.73 15.85 8.62
CA ILE A 2 -4.85 14.99 7.79
C ILE A 2 -3.47 15.64 7.70
N THR A 3 -2.39 14.88 7.90
CA THR A 3 -1.00 15.35 7.72
C THR A 3 -0.60 15.33 6.24
N ARG A 4 0.52 15.98 5.89
CA ARG A 4 1.03 15.91 4.50
C ARG A 4 1.42 14.49 4.09
N GLU A 5 1.97 13.71 5.02
CA GLU A 5 2.33 12.30 4.79
C GLU A 5 1.06 11.47 4.52
N GLN A 6 0.02 11.62 5.34
CA GLN A 6 -1.25 10.94 5.10
C GLN A 6 -1.90 11.39 3.79
N ALA A 7 -1.83 12.68 3.45
CA ALA A 7 -2.37 13.21 2.20
C ALA A 7 -1.68 12.64 0.97
N PHE A 8 -0.37 12.35 1.04
CA PHE A 8 0.37 11.69 -0.03
C PHE A 8 -0.24 10.31 -0.34
N PHE A 9 -0.40 9.46 0.68
CA PHE A 9 -0.98 8.12 0.50
C PHE A 9 -2.44 8.17 0.05
N TYR A 10 -3.24 9.11 0.57
CA TYR A 10 -4.62 9.27 0.09
C TYR A 10 -4.67 9.69 -1.39
N TYR A 11 -3.85 10.65 -1.80
CA TYR A 11 -3.83 11.14 -3.16
C TYR A 11 -3.44 10.06 -4.16
N THR A 12 -2.45 9.21 -3.83
CA THR A 12 -2.01 8.13 -4.72
C THR A 12 -3.07 7.06 -4.92
N VAL A 13 -3.74 6.61 -3.85
CA VAL A 13 -4.82 5.61 -3.94
C VAL A 13 -6.03 6.15 -4.70
N MET A 14 -6.31 7.46 -4.61
CA MET A 14 -7.41 8.07 -5.37
C MET A 14 -7.25 7.90 -6.89
N LEU A 15 -6.02 7.80 -7.41
CA LEU A 15 -5.77 7.56 -8.85
C LEU A 15 -6.19 6.15 -9.31
N HIS A 16 -6.28 5.22 -8.37
CA HIS A 16 -6.62 3.82 -8.61
C HIS A 16 -8.01 3.45 -8.06
N CYS A 17 -8.77 4.43 -7.59
CA CYS A 17 -10.10 4.23 -7.03
C CYS A 17 -11.13 4.00 -8.15
N SER A 18 -11.22 2.76 -8.61
CA SER A 18 -12.20 2.30 -9.58
C SER A 18 -12.93 1.05 -9.09
N ASN A 19 -14.17 0.87 -9.56
CA ASN A 19 -14.98 -0.32 -9.29
C ASN A 19 -14.77 -1.37 -10.40
N ASP A 20 -13.53 -1.63 -10.75
CA ASP A 20 -13.25 -2.41 -11.95
C ASP A 20 -13.42 -3.91 -11.70
N GLU A 21 -14.56 -4.45 -12.13
CA GLU A 21 -14.81 -5.88 -12.32
C GLU A 21 -13.83 -6.51 -13.34
N TYR A 22 -13.09 -5.68 -14.07
CA TYR A 22 -12.17 -6.05 -15.15
C TYR A 22 -10.76 -6.45 -14.72
N GLU A 23 -10.36 -6.22 -13.46
CA GLU A 23 -8.98 -6.49 -13.02
C GLU A 23 -8.62 -7.98 -12.86
N MET A 24 -9.59 -8.88 -13.06
CA MET A 24 -9.38 -10.33 -13.03
C MET A 24 -9.27 -10.95 -14.44
N GLN A 25 -8.93 -10.19 -15.47
CA GLN A 25 -8.55 -10.78 -16.76
C GLN A 25 -7.18 -11.44 -16.63
N SER A 26 -7.08 -12.72 -16.99
CA SER A 26 -5.85 -13.53 -16.91
C SER A 26 -4.67 -12.98 -17.68
N ASP A 27 -4.93 -12.09 -18.65
CA ASP A 27 -3.94 -11.56 -19.58
C ASP A 27 -3.37 -10.22 -19.09
N HIS A 28 -3.88 -9.68 -17.97
CA HIS A 28 -3.41 -8.44 -17.40
C HIS A 28 -2.16 -8.70 -16.54
N VAL A 29 -1.01 -8.15 -16.97
CA VAL A 29 0.29 -8.33 -16.31
C VAL A 29 0.40 -7.63 -14.94
N HIS A 30 -0.59 -6.78 -14.60
CA HIS A 30 -0.62 -6.08 -13.33
C HIS A 30 -1.68 -6.67 -12.41
N THR A 31 -1.30 -6.85 -11.15
CA THR A 31 -2.21 -7.20 -10.04
C THR A 31 -3.32 -6.15 -9.91
N PRO A 32 -4.53 -6.54 -9.46
CA PRO A 32 -5.62 -5.62 -9.15
C PRO A 32 -5.16 -4.39 -8.32
N ASN A 33 -5.64 -3.20 -8.66
CA ASN A 33 -5.31 -1.93 -8.04
C ASN A 33 -5.47 -1.97 -6.52
N ARG A 34 -6.60 -2.51 -6.02
CA ARG A 34 -6.84 -2.65 -4.57
C ARG A 34 -5.77 -3.49 -3.87
N VAL A 35 -5.19 -4.46 -4.56
CA VAL A 35 -4.11 -5.31 -4.01
C VAL A 35 -2.79 -4.56 -4.10
N ARG A 36 -2.51 -3.90 -5.22
CA ARG A 36 -1.28 -3.10 -5.40
C ARG A 36 -1.15 -2.02 -4.33
N ASP A 37 -2.22 -1.27 -4.09
CA ASP A 37 -2.19 -0.18 -3.12
C ASP A 37 -2.06 -0.72 -1.70
N ASN A 38 -2.95 -1.63 -1.28
CA ASN A 38 -2.94 -2.12 0.09
C ASN A 38 -1.67 -2.94 0.41
N ALA A 39 -1.30 -3.89 -0.43
CA ALA A 39 -0.11 -4.71 -0.20
C ALA A 39 1.18 -3.90 -0.37
N GLY A 40 1.23 -2.97 -1.32
CA GLY A 40 2.39 -2.10 -1.50
C GLY A 40 2.63 -1.21 -0.28
N TYR A 41 1.58 -0.55 0.21
CA TYR A 41 1.71 0.35 1.36
C TYR A 41 1.88 -0.37 2.69
N SER A 42 1.29 -1.55 2.90
CA SER A 42 1.47 -2.29 4.16
C SER A 42 2.92 -2.69 4.41
N LEU A 43 3.74 -2.82 3.36
CA LEU A 43 5.16 -3.18 3.46
C LEU A 43 6.06 -1.96 3.72
N MET A 44 5.52 -0.73 3.66
CA MET A 44 6.29 0.50 3.85
C MET A 44 6.27 0.96 5.31
N PRO A 45 7.42 1.08 5.98
CA PRO A 45 7.45 1.60 7.35
C PRO A 45 6.97 3.06 7.43
N GLU A 46 7.07 3.83 6.34
CA GLU A 46 6.50 5.18 6.20
C GLU A 46 4.99 5.19 6.38
N PHE A 47 4.30 4.20 5.80
CA PHE A 47 2.84 4.10 5.91
C PHE A 47 2.44 3.76 7.35
N THR A 48 3.09 2.76 7.95
CA THR A 48 2.90 2.39 9.35
C THR A 48 3.09 3.59 10.28
N ARG A 49 4.13 4.41 10.07
CA ARG A 49 4.35 5.64 10.84
C ARG A 49 3.28 6.69 10.60
N ALA A 50 2.92 6.94 9.34
CA ALA A 50 1.96 8.00 8.97
C ALA A 50 0.54 7.74 9.50
N PHE A 51 0.12 6.47 9.55
CA PHE A 51 -1.21 6.07 10.03
C PHE A 51 -1.21 5.48 11.44
N GLY A 52 -0.04 5.28 12.03
CA GLY A 52 0.10 4.73 13.38
C GLY A 52 -0.38 3.28 13.50
N CYS A 53 -0.17 2.47 12.45
CA CYS A 53 -0.55 1.05 12.43
C CYS A 53 0.19 0.27 13.51
N LYS A 54 -0.50 -0.66 14.16
CA LYS A 54 0.00 -1.47 15.26
C LYS A 54 -0.11 -2.96 14.94
N ALA A 55 0.67 -3.78 15.65
CA ALA A 55 0.55 -5.23 15.57
C ALA A 55 -0.92 -5.66 15.75
N GLY A 56 -1.42 -6.45 14.80
CA GLY A 56 -2.81 -6.88 14.73
C GLY A 56 -3.70 -6.05 13.79
N ASP A 57 -3.27 -4.85 13.37
CA ASP A 57 -3.96 -4.11 12.32
C ASP A 57 -3.75 -4.78 10.96
N ALA A 58 -4.77 -4.76 10.11
CA ALA A 58 -4.72 -5.41 8.79
C ALA A 58 -3.61 -4.88 7.86
N MET A 59 -3.21 -3.62 8.06
CA MET A 59 -2.19 -2.93 7.27
C MET A 59 -0.81 -2.91 7.94
N TYR A 60 -0.66 -3.56 9.08
CA TYR A 60 0.63 -3.67 9.76
C TYR A 60 1.41 -4.87 9.24
N ALA A 61 2.61 -4.65 8.73
CA ALA A 61 3.59 -5.69 8.45
C ALA A 61 4.78 -5.56 9.40
N GLU A 62 5.31 -6.70 9.86
CA GLU A 62 6.58 -6.72 10.57
C GLU A 62 7.72 -6.45 9.59
N GLU A 63 8.73 -5.69 10.01
CA GLU A 63 9.85 -5.31 9.15
C GLU A 63 10.59 -6.53 8.57
N GLU A 64 10.73 -7.59 9.37
CA GLU A 64 11.34 -8.87 8.96
C GLU A 64 10.54 -9.61 7.89
N SER A 65 9.24 -9.32 7.78
CA SER A 65 8.33 -9.88 6.78
C SER A 65 8.18 -9.00 5.53
N SER A 66 8.80 -7.82 5.52
CA SER A 66 8.69 -6.86 4.43
C SER A 66 9.65 -7.17 3.27
N CYS A 67 9.16 -6.95 2.05
CA CYS A 67 9.98 -7.06 0.84
C CYS A 67 10.52 -5.67 0.45
N TYR A 68 11.85 -5.57 0.27
CA TYR A 68 12.50 -4.33 -0.18
C TYR A 68 12.96 -4.46 -1.62
N LEU A 69 12.40 -3.65 -2.52
CA LEU A 69 12.80 -3.67 -3.93
C LEU A 69 14.20 -3.03 -4.14
N PHE A 70 14.47 -1.93 -3.44
CA PHE A 70 15.74 -1.20 -3.54
C PHE A 70 16.70 -1.50 -2.36
N GLY A 71 16.21 -2.21 -1.34
CA GLY A 71 16.92 -2.53 -0.11
C GLY A 71 16.44 -1.71 1.10
N PRO A 72 16.81 -2.10 2.32
CA PRO A 72 16.34 -1.46 3.56
C PRO A 72 16.93 -0.06 3.83
N GLN A 73 17.82 0.43 2.96
CA GLN A 73 18.52 1.72 3.09
C GLN A 73 18.34 2.65 1.87
N SER A 74 17.34 2.37 1.04
CA SER A 74 17.06 3.17 -0.17
C SER A 74 16.31 4.45 0.11
#